data_AF-A0A7X4FPF2-F1
#
_entry.id   AF-A0A7X4FPF2-F1
#
_cell.length_a   1.000
_cell.length_b   1.000
_cell.length_c   1.000
_cell.angle_alpha   90.00
_cell.angle_beta   90.00
_cell.angle_gamma   90.00
#
_symmetry.space_group_name_H-M   'P 1'
#
loop_
_entity.id
_entity.type
_entity.pdbx_description
1 polymer ?
#
loop_
_entity_poly.entity_id
_entity_poly.type
_entity_poly.pdbx_seq_one_letter_code
_entity_poly.pdbx_strand_id
1 'polypeptide(L)'
;MFRPLCVVPLGCIVVLAAAFSLGATPLQAAEAGPGPAQASTVQAVSAGSASPATDARAFLDRHCVACHNDRLRTANLLLDEADVAHIGAGAATWEKVVGKLRSGAMPPAGRRRPEPAALDSFVTWLETELDSYAAAHPNPGRVADHRLNRYEYGNAVRDLLALEVDTDELLPADESDQGFDNIAEVLSMSPTLLGRYMFAARRISQLAVGDPTIGPAVETFNLSRGLRQDERMNEGL
;
A
#
# COMPACT_ATOMS: atom_id res chain seq x y z
N MET A 1 37.86 -20.31 -24.97
CA MET A 1 37.73 -18.86 -25.24
C MET A 1 37.28 -18.18 -23.96
N PHE A 2 38.24 -17.81 -23.12
CA PHE A 2 38.02 -17.01 -21.91
C PHE A 2 38.31 -15.56 -22.31
N ARG A 3 37.35 -14.67 -22.07
CA ARG A 3 37.54 -13.23 -22.19
C ARG A 3 38.18 -12.75 -20.88
N PRO A 4 39.28 -11.99 -20.89
CA PRO A 4 39.85 -11.48 -19.66
C PRO A 4 38.95 -10.36 -19.12
N LEU A 5 38.66 -10.45 -17.82
CA LEU A 5 38.03 -9.39 -17.03
C LEU A 5 38.98 -8.19 -16.97
N CYS A 6 38.52 -7.08 -17.54
CA CYS A 6 39.19 -5.79 -17.46
C CYS A 6 38.87 -5.18 -16.08
N VAL A 7 39.87 -5.15 -15.20
CA VAL A 7 39.81 -4.45 -13.91
C VAL A 7 39.97 -2.95 -14.18
N VAL A 8 38.88 -2.20 -14.06
CA VAL A 8 38.90 -0.73 -14.11
C VAL A 8 39.18 -0.21 -12.71
N PRO A 9 40.18 0.67 -12.50
CA PRO A 9 40.47 1.21 -11.18
C PRO A 9 39.40 2.24 -10.79
N LEU A 10 39.02 2.17 -9.52
CA LEU A 10 38.10 3.05 -8.81
C LEU A 10 38.63 4.50 -8.85
N GLY A 11 38.07 5.33 -9.74
CA GLY A 11 38.34 6.76 -9.79
C GLY A 11 37.55 7.50 -8.71
N CYS A 12 38.26 8.11 -7.76
CA CYS A 12 37.70 9.06 -6.80
C CYS A 12 37.12 10.27 -7.53
N ILE A 13 35.79 10.34 -7.63
CA ILE A 13 35.07 11.55 -8.08
C ILE A 13 34.89 12.44 -6.85
N VAL A 14 35.74 13.45 -6.73
CA VAL A 14 35.53 14.60 -5.84
C VAL A 14 34.50 15.50 -6.53
N VAL A 15 33.24 15.46 -6.09
CA VAL A 15 32.23 16.42 -6.52
C VAL A 15 32.36 17.67 -5.66
N LEU A 16 32.88 18.75 -6.25
CA LEU A 16 32.83 20.09 -5.67
C LEU A 16 31.37 20.56 -5.57
N ALA A 17 30.92 20.84 -4.35
CA ALA A 17 29.66 21.53 -4.09
C ALA A 17 29.80 23.02 -4.45
N ALA A 18 29.28 23.42 -5.60
CA ALA A 18 29.10 24.82 -5.95
C ALA A 18 27.76 25.33 -5.38
N ALA A 19 27.83 26.17 -4.36
CA ALA A 19 26.67 26.86 -3.78
C ALA A 19 26.18 27.96 -4.74
N PHE A 20 25.16 27.67 -5.54
CA PHE A 20 24.45 28.68 -6.32
C PHE A 20 23.36 29.33 -5.45
N SER A 21 23.63 30.57 -5.05
CA SER A 21 22.69 31.42 -4.31
C SER A 21 21.79 32.14 -5.31
N LEU A 22 20.59 31.64 -5.58
CA LEU A 22 19.57 32.41 -6.31
C LEU A 22 18.83 33.32 -5.33
N GLY A 23 19.15 34.61 -5.38
CA GLY A 23 18.43 35.67 -4.69
C GLY A 23 17.04 35.88 -5.29
N ALA A 24 16.03 35.86 -4.43
CA ALA A 24 14.68 36.28 -4.75
C ALA A 24 14.56 37.80 -4.60
N THR A 25 14.31 38.50 -5.70
CA THR A 25 13.86 39.90 -5.70
C THR A 25 12.34 39.94 -5.81
N PRO A 26 11.59 40.37 -4.78
CA PRO A 26 10.18 40.69 -4.95
C PRO A 26 10.03 42.05 -5.63
N LEU A 27 9.19 42.07 -6.67
CA LEU A 27 8.78 43.27 -7.39
C LEU A 27 7.73 44.00 -6.53
N GLN A 28 8.07 45.20 -6.07
CA GLN A 28 7.19 46.08 -5.30
C GLN A 28 6.18 46.75 -6.25
N ALA A 29 4.91 46.38 -6.17
CA ALA A 29 3.81 47.15 -6.75
C ALA A 29 3.19 48.01 -5.66
N ALA A 30 3.34 49.32 -5.79
CA ALA A 30 2.66 50.32 -4.99
C ALA A 30 1.30 50.65 -5.64
N GLU A 31 0.20 50.39 -4.94
CA GLU A 31 -1.10 50.94 -5.29
C GLU A 31 -1.71 51.68 -4.11
N ALA A 32 -2.31 52.82 -4.46
CA ALA A 32 -2.78 53.89 -3.61
C ALA A 32 -3.99 53.48 -2.75
N GLY A 33 -4.04 54.00 -1.53
CA GLY A 33 -5.13 53.77 -0.60
C GLY A 33 -6.39 54.60 -0.89
N PRO A 34 -7.50 54.23 -0.22
CA PRO A 34 -8.54 55.17 0.18
C PRO A 34 -8.76 55.16 1.70
N GLY A 35 -8.76 56.38 2.29
CA GLY A 35 -9.63 56.86 3.38
C GLY A 35 -9.75 56.10 4.72
N PRO A 36 -9.66 56.79 5.88
CA PRO A 36 -9.92 56.18 7.17
C PRO A 36 -11.43 56.01 7.39
N ALA A 37 -11.93 54.79 7.21
CA ALA A 37 -13.26 54.41 7.71
C ALA A 37 -13.12 53.97 9.18
N GLN A 38 -13.90 54.59 10.04
CA GLN A 38 -13.90 54.41 11.49
C GLN A 38 -14.21 52.95 11.87
N ALA A 39 -13.26 52.30 12.53
CA ALA A 39 -13.45 50.99 13.12
C ALA A 39 -14.31 51.11 14.39
N SER A 40 -15.60 50.78 14.29
CA SER A 40 -16.41 50.42 15.46
C SER A 40 -15.91 49.08 15.99
N THR A 41 -15.19 49.11 17.10
CA THR A 41 -14.88 47.93 17.92
C THR A 41 -16.17 47.42 18.55
N VAL A 42 -16.86 46.52 17.84
CA VAL A 42 -17.85 45.65 18.47
C VAL A 42 -17.07 44.61 19.26
N GLN A 43 -16.96 44.86 20.56
CA GLN A 43 -16.36 43.94 21.51
C GLN A 43 -17.30 42.74 21.64
N ALA A 44 -17.01 41.68 20.89
CA ALA A 44 -17.72 40.41 20.98
C ALA A 44 -17.47 39.85 22.39
N VAL A 45 -18.54 39.81 23.18
CA VAL A 45 -18.60 39.04 24.41
C VAL A 45 -18.32 37.58 24.06
N SER A 46 -17.15 37.09 24.48
CA SER A 46 -16.79 35.69 24.42
C SER A 46 -17.72 34.91 25.36
N ALA A 47 -18.87 34.46 24.82
CA ALA A 47 -19.56 33.32 25.40
C ALA A 47 -18.54 32.17 25.42
N GLY A 48 -18.26 31.63 26.60
CA GLY A 48 -17.29 30.57 26.78
C GLY A 48 -17.58 29.44 25.79
N SER A 49 -16.73 29.30 24.78
CA SER A 49 -16.80 28.23 23.81
C SER A 49 -16.49 26.94 24.54
N ALA A 50 -17.54 26.19 24.92
CA ALA A 50 -17.37 24.81 25.34
C ALA A 50 -16.54 24.09 24.27
N SER A 51 -15.54 23.33 24.69
CA SER A 51 -14.75 22.55 23.74
C SER A 51 -15.67 21.54 23.05
N PRO A 52 -15.55 21.30 21.74
CA PRO A 52 -16.38 20.32 21.01
C PRO A 52 -16.45 18.96 21.70
N ALA A 53 -15.37 18.52 22.34
CA ALA A 53 -15.31 17.29 23.14
C ALA A 53 -16.26 17.30 24.37
N THR A 54 -16.45 18.44 25.05
CA THR A 54 -17.37 18.57 26.19
C THR A 54 -18.83 18.44 25.74
N ASP A 55 -19.19 19.06 24.61
CA ASP A 55 -20.52 18.96 24.04
C ASP A 55 -20.83 17.54 23.53
N ALA A 56 -19.83 16.89 22.91
CA ALA A 56 -19.90 15.50 22.49
C ALA A 56 -20.13 14.55 23.67
N ARG A 57 -19.39 14.74 24.79
CA ARG A 57 -19.59 13.95 26.02
C ARG A 57 -21.02 14.08 26.55
N ALA A 58 -21.51 15.31 26.63
CA ALA A 58 -22.87 15.59 27.11
C ALA A 58 -23.95 14.97 26.20
N PHE A 59 -23.71 14.93 24.88
CA PHE A 59 -24.59 14.26 23.93
C PHE A 59 -24.65 12.74 24.19
N LEU A 60 -23.49 12.10 24.32
CA LEU A 60 -23.38 10.67 24.60
C LEU A 60 -24.06 10.29 25.92
N ASP A 61 -23.85 11.07 26.97
CA ASP A 61 -24.44 10.80 28.29
C ASP A 61 -25.97 10.82 28.24
N ARG A 62 -26.53 11.76 27.47
CA ARG A 62 -27.97 11.93 27.33
C ARG A 62 -28.63 10.87 26.45
N HIS A 63 -27.95 10.43 25.40
CA HIS A 63 -28.58 9.67 24.31
C HIS A 63 -28.05 8.25 24.12
N CYS A 64 -26.84 7.95 24.58
CA CYS A 64 -26.14 6.70 24.27
C CYS A 64 -25.85 5.87 25.54
N VAL A 65 -25.37 6.53 26.59
CA VAL A 65 -24.90 5.87 27.83
C VAL A 65 -26.01 5.14 28.56
N ALA A 66 -27.28 5.48 28.36
CA ALA A 66 -28.39 4.74 28.96
C ALA A 66 -28.45 3.25 28.55
N CYS A 67 -27.84 2.86 27.42
CA CYS A 67 -27.78 1.47 26.94
C CYS A 67 -26.34 0.96 26.71
N HIS A 68 -25.44 1.84 26.32
CA HIS A 68 -24.05 1.51 25.97
C HIS A 68 -23.11 1.94 27.11
N ASN A 69 -23.17 1.20 28.21
CA ASN A 69 -22.38 1.42 29.42
C ASN A 69 -21.86 0.09 29.97
N ASP A 70 -20.99 0.15 30.98
CA ASP A 70 -20.36 -1.05 31.58
C ASP A 70 -21.36 -2.09 32.09
N ARG A 71 -22.52 -1.63 32.59
CA ARG A 71 -23.55 -2.48 33.19
C ARG A 71 -24.42 -3.22 32.16
N LEU A 72 -24.98 -2.48 31.19
CA LEU A 72 -25.89 -3.04 30.18
C LEU A 72 -25.16 -3.59 28.97
N ARG A 73 -24.03 -2.98 28.61
CA ARG A 73 -23.10 -3.44 27.57
C ARG A 73 -23.81 -3.86 26.28
N THR A 74 -24.82 -3.09 25.88
CA THR A 74 -25.65 -3.40 24.71
C THR A 74 -24.77 -3.46 23.46
N ALA A 75 -24.86 -4.56 22.71
CA ALA A 75 -24.03 -4.83 21.54
C ALA A 75 -22.52 -4.82 21.82
N ASN A 76 -22.10 -5.12 23.06
CA ASN A 76 -20.72 -5.08 23.52
C ASN A 76 -20.02 -3.72 23.30
N LEU A 77 -20.79 -2.63 23.40
CA LEU A 77 -20.31 -1.26 23.21
C LEU A 77 -20.39 -0.48 24.53
N LEU A 78 -19.27 0.13 24.92
CA LEU A 78 -19.11 0.97 26.10
C LEU A 78 -18.85 2.41 25.65
N LEU A 79 -19.76 3.33 25.97
CA LEU A 79 -19.64 4.75 25.61
C LEU A 79 -19.57 5.66 26.82
N ASP A 80 -19.77 5.13 28.03
CA ASP A 80 -19.60 5.83 29.31
C ASP A 80 -18.14 6.20 29.59
N GLU A 81 -17.23 5.30 29.26
CA GLU A 81 -15.78 5.49 29.48
C GLU A 81 -15.03 5.92 28.21
N ALA A 82 -15.75 6.20 27.12
CA ALA A 82 -15.13 6.52 25.85
C ALA A 82 -14.43 7.89 25.88
N ASP A 83 -13.17 7.91 25.44
CA ASP A 83 -12.37 9.12 25.31
C ASP A 83 -12.79 9.91 24.06
N VAL A 84 -13.65 10.92 24.28
CA VAL A 84 -14.13 11.82 23.23
C VAL A 84 -13.12 12.88 22.81
N ALA A 85 -11.99 13.01 23.52
CA ALA A 85 -10.90 13.89 23.11
C ALA A 85 -9.96 13.21 22.10
N HIS A 86 -9.97 11.87 22.03
CA HIS A 86 -9.14 11.08 21.13
C HIS A 86 -9.96 10.02 20.37
N ILE A 87 -11.02 10.45 19.69
CA ILE A 87 -11.92 9.59 18.90
C ILE A 87 -11.16 8.70 17.90
N GLY A 88 -10.12 9.25 17.27
CA GLY A 88 -9.32 8.55 16.26
C GLY A 88 -8.68 7.24 16.73
N ALA A 89 -8.29 7.14 18.00
CA ALA A 89 -7.72 5.90 18.56
C ALA A 89 -8.72 4.72 18.53
N GLY A 90 -10.03 5.02 18.52
CA GLY A 90 -11.12 4.06 18.43
C GLY A 90 -11.84 4.06 17.08
N ALA A 91 -11.20 4.49 15.99
CA ALA A 91 -11.83 4.76 14.70
C ALA A 91 -12.81 3.67 14.22
N ALA A 92 -12.39 2.40 14.23
CA ALA A 92 -13.23 1.29 13.78
C ALA A 92 -14.55 1.12 14.57
N THR A 93 -14.58 1.53 15.83
CA THR A 93 -15.80 1.52 16.65
C THR A 93 -16.65 2.74 16.36
N TRP A 94 -16.04 3.92 16.27
CA TRP A 94 -16.73 5.17 16.03
C TRP A 94 -17.32 5.28 14.62
N GLU A 95 -16.67 4.72 13.60
CA GLU A 95 -17.24 4.59 12.25
C GLU A 95 -18.53 3.76 12.25
N LYS A 96 -18.59 2.69 13.06
CA LYS A 96 -19.83 1.92 13.24
C LYS A 96 -20.91 2.75 13.93
N VAL A 97 -20.54 3.57 14.93
CA VAL A 97 -21.47 4.50 15.59
C VAL A 97 -22.02 5.50 14.57
N VAL A 98 -21.15 6.16 13.80
CA VAL A 98 -21.54 7.05 12.70
C VAL A 98 -22.51 6.36 11.74
N GLY A 99 -22.17 5.15 11.28
CA GLY A 99 -23.05 4.36 10.41
C GLY A 99 -24.42 4.07 11.02
N LYS A 100 -24.50 3.78 12.33
CA LYS A 100 -25.79 3.57 13.03
C LYS A 100 -26.61 4.86 13.20
N LEU A 101 -25.94 6.00 13.35
CA LEU A 101 -26.60 7.31 13.48
C LEU A 101 -27.10 7.80 12.12
N ARG A 102 -26.26 7.73 11.07
CA ARG A 102 -26.62 8.11 9.69
C ARG A 102 -27.72 7.22 9.10
N SER A 103 -27.69 5.91 9.36
CA SER A 103 -28.76 4.99 8.94
C SER A 103 -30.07 5.12 9.73
N GLY A 104 -30.08 5.92 10.79
CA GLY A 104 -31.24 6.09 11.66
C GLY A 104 -31.53 4.91 12.60
N ALA A 105 -30.73 3.84 12.56
CA ALA A 105 -30.89 2.64 13.38
C ALA A 105 -30.74 2.89 14.89
N MET A 106 -30.03 3.96 15.26
CA MET A 106 -29.90 4.42 16.64
C MET A 106 -30.42 5.85 16.82
N PRO A 107 -31.06 6.17 17.97
CA PRO A 107 -31.56 5.24 18.99
C PRO A 107 -32.68 4.30 18.46
N PRO A 108 -32.89 3.11 19.07
CA PRO A 108 -33.91 2.17 18.60
C PRO A 108 -35.32 2.72 18.79
N ALA A 109 -36.28 2.14 18.06
CA ALA A 109 -37.69 2.51 18.16
C ALA A 109 -38.18 2.48 19.62
N GLY A 110 -38.98 3.48 20.01
CA GLY A 110 -39.47 3.64 21.38
C GLY A 110 -38.53 4.39 22.32
N ARG A 111 -37.30 4.73 21.90
CA ARG A 111 -36.42 5.64 22.66
C ARG A 111 -36.55 7.08 22.16
N ARG A 112 -36.30 8.04 23.06
CA ARG A 112 -36.30 9.47 22.72
C ARG A 112 -35.16 9.75 21.75
N ARG A 113 -35.51 10.12 20.51
CA ARG A 113 -34.54 10.56 19.51
C ARG A 113 -34.05 11.98 19.82
N PRO A 114 -32.77 12.29 19.59
CA PRO A 114 -32.30 13.68 19.63
C PRO A 114 -33.03 14.53 18.60
N GLU A 115 -32.98 15.85 18.79
CA GLU A 115 -33.44 16.79 17.76
C GLU A 115 -32.55 16.61 16.50
N PRO A 116 -33.12 16.66 15.28
CA PRO A 116 -32.38 16.36 14.06
C PRO A 116 -31.10 17.18 13.85
N ALA A 117 -31.12 18.48 14.11
CA ALA A 117 -29.94 19.33 13.95
C ALA A 117 -28.85 19.01 14.98
N ALA A 118 -29.23 18.70 16.22
CA ALA A 118 -28.29 18.24 17.25
C ALA A 118 -27.63 16.89 16.89
N LEU A 119 -28.42 15.95 16.35
CA LEU A 119 -27.89 14.67 15.87
C LEU A 119 -26.93 14.89 14.70
N ASP A 120 -27.31 15.69 13.71
CA ASP A 120 -26.49 15.96 12.53
C ASP A 120 -25.17 16.67 12.90
N SER A 121 -25.23 17.65 13.80
CA SER A 121 -24.05 18.35 14.32
C SER A 121 -23.08 17.39 15.02
N PHE A 122 -23.61 16.49 15.87
CA PHE A 122 -22.79 15.49 16.56
C PHE A 122 -22.13 14.50 15.60
N VAL A 123 -22.89 14.01 14.61
CA VAL A 123 -22.34 13.05 13.63
C VAL A 123 -21.30 13.72 12.73
N THR A 124 -21.54 14.96 12.31
CA THR A 124 -20.59 15.74 11.50
C THR A 124 -19.30 16.01 12.27
N TRP A 125 -19.38 16.30 13.57
CA TRP A 125 -18.21 16.41 14.42
C TRP A 125 -17.42 15.09 14.49
N LEU A 126 -18.10 13.95 14.74
CA LEU A 126 -17.44 12.63 14.74
C LEU A 126 -16.73 12.32 13.43
N GLU A 127 -17.39 12.56 12.30
CA GLU A 127 -16.80 12.37 10.96
C GLU A 127 -15.56 13.25 10.78
N THR A 128 -15.63 14.52 11.17
CA THR A 128 -14.50 15.46 11.06
C THR A 128 -13.29 15.02 11.89
N GLU A 129 -13.50 14.55 13.11
CA GLU A 129 -12.42 14.04 13.97
C GLU A 129 -11.80 12.75 13.41
N LEU A 130 -12.62 11.84 12.87
CA LEU A 130 -12.16 10.61 12.24
C LEU A 130 -11.36 10.89 10.96
N ASP A 131 -11.86 11.79 10.11
CA ASP A 131 -11.19 12.19 8.87
C ASP A 131 -9.86 12.89 9.17
N SER A 132 -9.83 13.76 10.17
CA SER A 132 -8.59 14.44 10.62
C SER A 132 -7.57 13.43 11.15
N TYR A 133 -8.01 12.43 11.91
CA TYR A 133 -7.14 11.37 12.40
C TYR A 133 -6.61 10.51 11.25
N ALA A 134 -7.46 10.11 10.30
CA ALA A 134 -7.08 9.30 9.14
C ALA A 134 -6.08 10.04 8.23
N ALA A 135 -6.27 11.34 8.01
CA ALA A 135 -5.33 12.16 7.25
C ALA A 135 -3.95 12.25 7.94
N ALA A 136 -3.93 12.34 9.27
CA ALA A 136 -2.69 12.35 10.05
C ALA A 136 -2.03 10.97 10.19
N HIS A 137 -2.80 9.88 10.05
CA HIS A 137 -2.34 8.51 10.18
C HIS A 137 -2.77 7.67 8.96
N PRO A 138 -2.20 7.93 7.77
CA PRO A 138 -2.53 7.17 6.57
C PRO A 138 -2.32 5.68 6.80
N ASN A 139 -3.37 4.89 6.56
CA ASN A 139 -3.28 3.44 6.58
C ASN A 139 -3.18 2.94 5.13
N PRO A 140 -2.00 2.49 4.66
CA PRO A 140 -1.81 2.01 3.29
C PRO A 140 -2.57 0.70 3.01
N GLY A 141 -3.28 0.16 4.00
CA GLY A 141 -4.04 -1.08 3.87
C GLY A 141 -3.17 -2.30 4.06
N ARG A 142 -3.57 -3.40 3.43
CA ARG A 142 -2.85 -4.68 3.46
C ARG A 142 -2.04 -4.82 2.17
N VAL A 143 -0.84 -5.36 2.28
CA VAL A 143 -0.06 -5.76 1.10
C VAL A 143 -0.82 -6.89 0.39
N ALA A 144 -1.08 -6.73 -0.90
CA ALA A 144 -1.67 -7.78 -1.73
C ALA A 144 -0.69 -8.95 -1.88
N ASP A 145 -1.22 -10.17 -2.00
CA ASP A 145 -0.39 -11.35 -2.22
C ASP A 145 0.26 -11.27 -3.61
N HIS A 146 1.57 -11.03 -3.66
CA HIS A 146 2.33 -10.99 -4.91
C HIS A 146 2.66 -12.40 -5.38
N ARG A 147 1.88 -12.95 -6.33
CA ARG A 147 2.32 -14.15 -7.06
C ARG A 147 3.39 -13.77 -8.10
N LEU A 148 4.30 -14.69 -8.39
CA LEU A 148 5.27 -14.50 -9.46
C LEU A 148 4.55 -14.43 -10.81
N ASN A 149 4.77 -13.36 -11.56
CA ASN A 149 4.33 -13.29 -12.96
C ASN A 149 5.12 -14.29 -13.83
N ARG A 150 4.76 -14.46 -15.10
CA ARG A 150 5.39 -15.45 -16.01
C ARG A 150 6.90 -15.26 -16.11
N TYR A 151 7.36 -14.01 -16.21
CA TYR A 151 8.78 -13.69 -16.33
C TYR A 151 9.52 -13.97 -15.02
N GLU A 152 8.95 -13.56 -13.89
CA GLU A 152 9.47 -13.82 -12.55
C GLU A 152 9.52 -15.33 -12.26
N TYR A 153 8.50 -16.09 -12.67
CA TYR A 153 8.46 -17.54 -12.52
C TYR A 153 9.55 -18.23 -13.34
N GLY A 154 9.72 -17.84 -14.61
CA GLY A 154 10.79 -18.37 -15.47
C GLY A 154 12.19 -18.07 -14.93
N ASN A 155 12.41 -16.84 -14.47
CA ASN A 155 13.66 -16.45 -13.82
C ASN A 155 13.91 -17.24 -12.53
N ALA A 156 12.88 -17.45 -11.69
CA ALA A 156 13.01 -18.26 -10.48
C ALA A 156 13.35 -19.73 -10.79
N VAL A 157 12.74 -20.31 -11.83
CA VAL A 157 13.06 -21.68 -12.29
C VAL A 157 14.52 -21.76 -12.76
N ARG A 158 14.96 -20.79 -13.57
CA ARG A 158 16.34 -20.71 -14.04
C ARG A 158 17.32 -20.58 -12.88
N ASP A 159 17.05 -19.69 -11.94
CA ASP A 159 17.97 -19.38 -10.85
C ASP A 159 18.05 -20.53 -9.82
N LEU A 160 16.95 -21.26 -9.59
CA LEU A 160 16.91 -22.37 -8.63
C LEU A 160 17.33 -23.71 -9.22
N LEU A 161 16.99 -23.98 -10.49
CA LEU A 161 17.15 -25.30 -11.11
C LEU A 161 18.14 -25.29 -12.29
N ALA A 162 18.67 -24.13 -12.66
CA ALA A 162 19.50 -23.96 -13.87
C ALA A 162 18.81 -24.45 -15.16
N LEU A 163 17.47 -24.38 -15.20
CA LEU A 163 16.66 -24.76 -16.35
C LEU A 163 16.08 -23.55 -17.06
N GLU A 164 16.25 -23.51 -18.37
CA GLU A 164 15.52 -22.59 -19.24
C GLU A 164 14.20 -23.25 -19.67
N VAL A 165 13.09 -22.56 -19.42
CA VAL A 165 11.73 -23.06 -19.71
C VAL A 165 10.94 -21.99 -20.43
N ASP A 166 10.12 -22.39 -21.40
CA ASP A 166 9.20 -21.48 -22.06
C ASP A 166 7.96 -21.27 -21.18
N THR A 167 7.89 -20.12 -20.52
CA THR A 167 6.78 -19.79 -19.63
C THR A 167 5.50 -19.42 -20.39
N ASP A 168 5.59 -19.01 -21.65
CA ASP A 168 4.42 -18.63 -22.46
C ASP A 168 3.62 -19.85 -22.89
N GLU A 169 4.27 -21.01 -23.04
CA GLU A 169 3.59 -22.29 -23.27
C GLU A 169 2.98 -22.88 -21.98
N LEU A 170 3.59 -22.60 -20.83
CA LEU A 170 3.23 -23.22 -19.55
C LEU A 170 2.13 -22.46 -18.82
N LEU A 171 2.20 -21.13 -18.82
CA LEU A 171 1.35 -20.25 -18.03
C LEU A 171 0.58 -19.29 -18.95
N PRO A 172 -0.66 -18.93 -18.59
CA PRO A 172 -1.38 -17.88 -19.30
C PRO A 172 -0.70 -16.52 -19.11
N ALA A 173 -1.00 -15.57 -19.99
CA ALA A 173 -0.54 -14.19 -19.84
C ALA A 173 -1.07 -13.57 -18.54
N ASP A 174 -0.24 -12.74 -17.92
CA ASP A 174 -0.60 -12.00 -16.72
C ASP A 174 -1.40 -10.73 -17.03
N GLU A 175 -2.18 -10.30 -16.04
CA GLU A 175 -2.82 -8.99 -16.08
C GLU A 175 -1.76 -7.90 -15.90
N SER A 176 -1.98 -6.76 -16.57
CA SER A 176 -1.12 -5.59 -16.44
C SER A 176 -1.94 -4.38 -16.01
N ASP A 177 -1.37 -3.57 -15.14
CA ASP A 177 -1.92 -2.28 -14.74
C ASP A 177 -0.83 -1.21 -14.88
N GLN A 178 -1.22 -0.01 -15.32
CA GLN A 178 -0.30 1.08 -15.65
C GLN A 178 0.88 0.68 -16.57
N GLY A 179 0.70 -0.36 -17.38
CA GLY A 179 1.75 -0.90 -18.26
C GLY A 179 2.75 -1.85 -17.59
N PHE A 180 2.52 -2.24 -16.34
CA PHE A 180 3.35 -3.17 -15.58
C PHE A 180 2.59 -4.46 -15.29
N ASP A 181 3.26 -5.60 -15.46
CA ASP A 181 2.73 -6.96 -15.23
C ASP A 181 3.22 -7.58 -13.90
N ASN A 182 3.80 -6.76 -13.02
CA ASN A 182 4.32 -7.15 -11.70
C ASN A 182 3.61 -6.43 -10.55
N ILE A 183 2.42 -5.89 -10.78
CA ILE A 183 1.63 -5.21 -9.75
C ILE A 183 0.80 -6.26 -9.00
N ALA A 184 1.16 -6.50 -7.73
CA ALA A 184 0.52 -7.51 -6.88
C ALA A 184 -1.01 -7.39 -6.80
N GLU A 185 -1.55 -6.17 -6.84
CA GLU A 185 -3.00 -5.92 -6.73
C GLU A 185 -3.81 -6.52 -7.89
N VAL A 186 -3.24 -6.56 -9.11
CA VAL A 186 -3.91 -7.14 -10.29
C VAL A 186 -3.49 -8.59 -10.56
N LEU A 187 -2.44 -9.08 -9.91
CA LEU A 187 -1.97 -10.45 -10.03
C LEU A 187 -2.79 -11.43 -9.18
N SER A 188 -4.10 -11.46 -9.42
CA SER A 188 -5.01 -12.37 -8.71
C SER A 188 -4.71 -13.85 -9.00
N MET A 189 -5.07 -14.72 -8.05
CA MET A 189 -4.90 -16.18 -8.17
C MET A 189 -6.27 -16.86 -8.29
N SER A 190 -6.53 -17.50 -9.44
CA SER A 190 -7.72 -18.33 -9.63
C SER A 190 -7.41 -19.81 -9.44
N PRO A 191 -8.39 -20.66 -9.08
CA PRO A 191 -8.18 -22.12 -8.98
C PRO A 191 -7.64 -22.73 -10.28
N THR A 192 -8.11 -22.25 -11.43
CA THR A 192 -7.63 -22.68 -12.75
C THR A 192 -6.16 -22.33 -12.94
N LEU A 193 -5.77 -21.11 -12.60
CA LEU A 193 -4.38 -20.66 -12.68
C LEU A 193 -3.47 -21.46 -11.76
N LEU A 194 -3.89 -21.71 -10.51
CA LEU A 194 -3.16 -22.58 -9.59
C LEU A 194 -2.97 -23.99 -10.18
N GLY A 195 -4.02 -24.54 -10.81
CA GLY A 195 -3.93 -25.80 -11.56
C GLY A 195 -2.88 -25.78 -12.67
N ARG A 196 -2.76 -24.66 -13.41
CA ARG A 196 -1.72 -24.45 -14.42
C ARG A 196 -0.32 -24.39 -13.82
N TYR A 197 -0.12 -23.69 -12.70
CA TYR A 197 1.16 -23.70 -11.98
C TYR A 197 1.54 -25.10 -11.50
N MET A 198 0.60 -25.89 -10.98
CA MET A 198 0.87 -27.26 -10.54
C MET A 198 1.22 -28.18 -11.71
N PHE A 199 0.61 -27.98 -12.88
CA PHE A 199 0.98 -28.67 -14.11
C PHE A 199 2.39 -28.29 -14.57
N ALA A 200 2.70 -26.99 -14.63
CA ALA A 200 4.02 -26.47 -14.99
C ALA A 200 5.10 -27.00 -14.03
N ALA A 201 4.87 -26.91 -12.71
CA ALA A 201 5.78 -27.41 -11.68
C ALA A 201 6.04 -28.91 -11.81
N ARG A 202 5.03 -29.72 -12.16
CA ARG A 202 5.24 -31.16 -12.43
C ARG A 202 6.15 -31.37 -13.64
N ARG A 203 5.91 -30.66 -14.74
CA ARG A 203 6.71 -30.78 -15.96
C ARG A 203 8.16 -30.35 -15.73
N ILE A 204 8.35 -29.22 -15.04
CA ILE A 204 9.66 -28.68 -14.69
C ILE A 204 10.41 -29.62 -13.74
N SER A 205 9.73 -30.16 -12.72
CA SER A 205 10.33 -31.14 -11.81
C SER A 205 10.83 -32.39 -12.53
N GLN A 206 10.09 -32.89 -13.53
CA GLN A 206 10.53 -34.04 -14.34
C GLN A 206 11.78 -33.74 -15.16
N LEU A 207 11.89 -32.52 -15.70
CA LEU A 207 13.09 -32.08 -16.42
C LEU A 207 14.28 -31.92 -15.48
N ALA A 208 14.06 -31.35 -14.30
CA ALA A 208 15.12 -31.08 -13.32
C ALA A 208 15.71 -32.36 -12.72
N VAL A 209 14.86 -33.34 -12.40
CA VAL A 209 15.33 -34.65 -11.90
C VAL A 209 15.93 -35.48 -13.03
N GLY A 210 15.40 -35.34 -14.25
CA GLY A 210 15.75 -36.18 -15.39
C GLY A 210 15.32 -37.63 -15.17
N ASP A 211 15.78 -38.53 -16.04
CA ASP A 211 15.66 -39.97 -15.81
C ASP A 211 17.00 -40.50 -15.26
N PRO A 212 17.05 -40.88 -13.97
CA PRO A 212 18.29 -41.37 -13.35
C PRO A 212 18.73 -42.74 -13.89
N THR A 213 17.88 -43.40 -14.68
CA THR A 213 18.20 -44.67 -15.33
C THR A 213 18.88 -44.49 -16.69
N ILE A 214 18.87 -43.27 -17.25
CA ILE A 214 19.65 -42.94 -18.44
C ILE A 214 21.13 -42.95 -18.08
N GLY A 215 21.85 -43.96 -18.58
CA GLY A 215 23.30 -44.04 -18.45
C GLY A 215 24.02 -42.93 -19.23
N PRO A 216 25.31 -42.68 -18.96
CA PRO A 216 26.08 -41.67 -19.67
C PRO A 216 26.05 -41.91 -21.19
N ALA A 217 25.61 -40.91 -21.95
CA ALA A 217 25.67 -40.94 -23.40
C ALA A 217 27.09 -40.58 -23.86
N VAL A 218 27.71 -41.45 -24.64
CA VAL A 218 28.99 -41.17 -25.30
C VAL A 218 28.68 -40.70 -26.72
N GLU A 219 28.89 -39.41 -26.99
CA GLU A 219 28.83 -38.88 -28.34
C GLU A 219 30.23 -38.92 -28.96
N THR A 220 30.45 -39.84 -29.89
CA THR A 220 31.74 -39.98 -30.57
C THR A 220 31.77 -39.02 -31.75
N PHE A 221 32.48 -37.90 -31.57
CA PHE A 221 32.77 -36.98 -32.68
C PHE A 221 33.81 -37.62 -33.61
N ASN A 222 33.35 -38.11 -34.75
CA ASN A 222 34.23 -38.60 -35.80
C ASN A 222 34.86 -37.40 -36.50
N LEU A 223 36.09 -37.05 -36.11
CA LEU A 223 36.90 -36.11 -36.86
C LEU A 223 37.27 -36.75 -38.21
N SER A 224 37.03 -36.02 -39.30
CA SER A 224 37.46 -36.43 -40.64
C SER A 224 38.95 -36.73 -40.64
N ARG A 225 39.35 -37.88 -41.21
CA ARG A 225 40.78 -38.27 -41.33
C ARG A 225 41.60 -37.30 -42.18
N GLY A 226 40.94 -36.37 -42.89
CA GLY A 226 41.56 -35.30 -43.66
C GLY A 226 41.68 -33.95 -42.91
N LEU A 227 41.17 -33.84 -41.68
CA LEU A 227 41.43 -32.67 -40.83
C LEU A 227 42.90 -32.71 -40.41
N ARG A 228 43.69 -31.77 -40.94
CA ARG A 228 45.04 -31.53 -40.43
C ARG A 228 44.92 -30.83 -39.08
N GLN A 229 45.51 -31.44 -38.05
CA GLN A 229 45.66 -30.87 -36.71
C GLN A 229 47.04 -30.22 -36.57
N ASP A 230 47.38 -29.35 -37.51
CA ASP A 230 48.64 -28.60 -37.56
C ASP A 230 48.59 -27.27 -36.78
N GLU A 231 47.40 -26.84 -36.37
CA GLU A 231 47.25 -25.73 -35.43
C GLU A 231 47.43 -26.21 -33.99
N ARG A 232 48.54 -25.78 -33.37
CA ARG A 232 48.79 -25.97 -31.94
C ARG A 232 47.78 -25.14 -31.16
N MET A 233 46.80 -25.81 -30.53
CA MET A 233 45.96 -25.16 -29.53
C MET A 233 46.84 -24.74 -28.34
N ASN A 234 47.06 -23.44 -28.22
CA ASN A 234 47.71 -22.78 -27.10
C ASN A 234 46.82 -22.92 -25.84
N GLU A 235 47.40 -23.33 -24.70
CA GLU A 235 46.73 -23.42 -23.39
C GLU A 235 46.40 -22.05 -22.75
N GLY A 236 46.65 -20.95 -23.44
CA GLY A 236 46.34 -19.59 -23.00
C GLY A 236 44.85 -19.32 -23.02
N LEU A 237 44.21 -19.57 -21.88
CA LEU A 237 42.93 -18.98 -21.46
C LEU A 237 43.17 -18.01 -20.32
#